data_AF-A0AAD8K264-F1
#
_entry.id   AF-A0AAD8K264-F1
#
_cell.length_a   1.000
_cell.length_b   1.000
_cell.length_c   1.000
_cell.angle_alpha   90.00
_cell.angle_beta   90.00
_cell.angle_gamma   90.00
#
_symmetry.space_group_name_H-M   'P 1'
#
loop_
_entity.id
_entity.type
_entity.pdbx_description
1 polymer ?
#
loop_
_entity_poly.entity_id
_entity_poly.type
_entity_poly.pdbx_seq_one_letter_code
_entity_poly.pdbx_strand_id
1 'polypeptide(L)'
;MNLEQQQQDDQQDTNPWGTKSWTYISSLKQQSPLIQCITNLVSMDLIANTLLSAGASPAMIHSILEIPDFTPHTQSLLINVGTLTPEWLPAMKAAAGVANRLCKPWVLDPAAVGASRFRLKACIELVELKPTVIRGNASEIIALSLGSLGSMKGADSLHESSDAVEAAKSLAKSSGAIVAVSGSVDFVTDGQRVVGAHNGLPMMQKITASGCAVTALIAAFVAIDPAHAFEATACALSVFGLAGEIGMCLANGPASLRMHLIDSLYGLDQETVVQRVKITSFS
;
A
#
# COMPACT_ATOMS: atom_id res chain seq x y z
N MET A 1 -28.45 -37.87 35.57
CA MET A 1 -28.58 -36.55 36.22
C MET A 1 -27.32 -36.39 37.06
N ASN A 2 -26.31 -35.59 36.71
CA ASN A 2 -26.21 -34.37 35.89
C ASN A 2 -24.92 -34.48 35.05
N LEU A 3 -24.83 -34.21 33.75
CA LEU A 3 -25.13 -32.98 33.00
C LEU A 3 -24.51 -31.70 33.62
N GLU A 4 -23.22 -31.76 33.96
CA GLU A 4 -22.39 -30.56 34.21
C GLU A 4 -21.03 -30.64 33.49
N GLN A 5 -21.03 -31.22 32.28
CA GLN A 5 -19.95 -31.06 31.30
C GLN A 5 -20.55 -30.51 30.02
N GLN A 6 -20.87 -29.21 30.03
CA GLN A 6 -21.14 -28.47 28.82
C GLN A 6 -20.88 -26.99 29.09
N GLN A 7 -20.14 -26.38 28.17
CA GLN A 7 -19.84 -24.94 28.06
C GLN A 7 -18.62 -24.46 28.87
N GLN A 8 -17.45 -25.03 28.53
CA GLN A 8 -16.31 -24.14 28.28
C GLN A 8 -16.61 -23.42 26.96
N ASP A 9 -16.80 -22.11 27.05
CA ASP A 9 -16.94 -21.21 25.92
C ASP A 9 -15.73 -21.37 24.97
N ASP A 10 -15.94 -22.09 23.87
CA ASP A 10 -15.21 -21.90 22.61
C ASP A 10 -15.61 -20.53 22.04
N GLN A 11 -15.21 -19.44 22.70
CA GLN A 11 -15.05 -18.17 22.01
C GLN A 11 -13.76 -18.29 21.19
N GLN A 12 -13.88 -18.86 19.99
CA GLN A 12 -12.93 -18.57 18.92
C GLN A 12 -12.85 -17.06 18.84
N ASP A 13 -11.75 -16.49 19.31
CA ASP A 13 -11.38 -15.09 19.16
C ASP A 13 -11.36 -14.81 17.64
N THR A 14 -12.50 -14.43 17.08
CA THR A 14 -12.61 -14.16 15.66
C THR A 14 -11.79 -12.91 15.40
N ASN A 15 -10.65 -13.03 14.72
CA ASN A 15 -9.90 -11.88 14.23
C ASN A 15 -10.57 -11.39 12.93
N PRO A 16 -11.48 -10.39 12.96
CA PRO A 16 -12.23 -9.99 11.77
C PRO A 16 -11.31 -9.43 10.68
N TRP A 17 -10.22 -8.78 11.08
CA TRP A 17 -9.20 -8.29 10.17
C TRP A 17 -8.45 -9.44 9.50
N GLY A 18 -8.11 -10.48 10.26
CA GLY A 18 -7.51 -11.71 9.72
C GLY A 18 -8.40 -12.39 8.68
N THR A 19 -9.68 -12.58 8.98
CA THR A 19 -10.65 -13.16 8.02
C THR A 19 -10.77 -12.30 6.77
N LYS A 20 -10.89 -10.97 6.93
CA LYS A 20 -10.99 -10.04 5.80
C LYS A 20 -9.73 -10.02 4.93
N SER A 21 -8.55 -10.03 5.55
CA SER A 21 -7.26 -10.13 4.85
C SER A 21 -7.17 -11.40 4.00
N TRP A 22 -7.64 -12.54 4.52
CA TRP A 22 -7.68 -13.78 3.76
C TRP A 22 -8.65 -13.71 2.57
N THR A 23 -9.83 -13.08 2.75
CA THR A 23 -10.78 -12.84 1.65
C THR A 23 -10.12 -12.06 0.51
N TYR A 24 -9.31 -11.05 0.80
CA TYR A 24 -8.56 -10.32 -0.23
C TYR A 24 -7.52 -11.18 -0.95
N ILE A 25 -6.70 -11.94 -0.20
CA ILE A 25 -5.66 -12.82 -0.80
C ILE A 25 -6.28 -13.90 -1.69
N SER A 26 -7.32 -14.57 -1.20
CA SER A 26 -8.03 -15.59 -1.97
C SER A 26 -8.69 -15.00 -3.23
N SER A 27 -9.30 -13.82 -3.12
CA SER A 27 -9.91 -13.12 -4.26
C SER A 27 -8.88 -12.69 -5.30
N LEU A 28 -7.69 -12.22 -4.89
CA LEU A 28 -6.60 -11.92 -5.81
C LEU A 28 -6.19 -13.15 -6.60
N LYS A 29 -5.95 -14.27 -5.91
CA LYS A 29 -5.58 -15.55 -6.55
C LYS A 29 -6.66 -16.06 -7.51
N GLN A 30 -7.94 -15.78 -7.23
CA GLN A 30 -9.06 -16.20 -8.09
C GLN A 30 -9.28 -15.27 -9.29
N GLN A 31 -9.22 -13.95 -9.09
CA GLN A 31 -9.61 -12.96 -10.10
C GLN A 31 -8.44 -12.47 -10.95
N SER A 32 -7.21 -12.56 -10.43
CA SER A 32 -5.97 -12.09 -11.05
C SER A 32 -6.10 -10.71 -11.72
N PRO A 33 -6.44 -9.65 -10.96
CA PRO A 33 -6.69 -8.33 -11.53
C PRO A 33 -5.44 -7.77 -12.21
N LEU A 34 -5.64 -7.13 -13.36
CA LEU A 34 -4.61 -6.40 -14.11
C LEU A 34 -4.34 -5.04 -13.46
N ILE A 35 -3.12 -4.87 -12.94
CA ILE A 35 -2.66 -3.66 -12.26
C ILE A 35 -1.66 -2.95 -13.16
N GLN A 36 -2.02 -1.76 -13.66
CA GLN A 36 -1.08 -0.92 -14.37
C GLN A 36 -0.14 -0.23 -13.38
N CYS A 37 1.16 -0.30 -13.61
CA CYS A 37 2.17 0.32 -12.77
C CYS A 37 2.97 1.34 -13.58
N ILE A 38 2.70 2.63 -13.36
CA ILE A 38 3.57 3.73 -13.79
C ILE A 38 4.47 4.07 -12.61
N THR A 39 5.52 3.26 -12.44
CA THR A 39 6.40 3.27 -11.27
C THR A 39 7.83 3.62 -11.60
N ASN A 40 8.63 3.90 -10.57
CA ASN A 40 10.04 4.21 -10.72
C ASN A 40 10.88 3.00 -11.18
N LEU A 41 11.98 3.29 -11.89
CA LEU A 41 12.88 2.29 -12.49
C LEU A 41 13.47 1.30 -11.47
N VAL A 42 13.74 1.76 -10.24
CA VAL A 42 14.36 0.95 -9.17
C VAL A 42 13.40 -0.11 -8.63
N SER A 43 12.09 0.16 -8.69
CA SER A 43 11.04 -0.66 -8.08
C SER A 43 10.37 -1.66 -9.00
N MET A 44 10.53 -1.53 -10.34
CA MET A 44 9.74 -2.28 -11.32
C MET A 44 9.77 -3.80 -11.07
N ASP A 45 10.96 -4.38 -10.90
CA ASP A 45 11.12 -5.82 -10.67
C ASP A 45 10.46 -6.29 -9.37
N LEU A 46 10.69 -5.58 -8.26
CA LEU A 46 10.13 -5.98 -6.96
C LEU A 46 8.60 -5.84 -6.95
N ILE A 47 8.06 -4.78 -7.55
CA ILE A 47 6.61 -4.59 -7.71
C ILE A 47 6.00 -5.71 -8.55
N ALA A 48 6.62 -6.05 -9.69
CA ALA A 48 6.13 -7.14 -10.55
C ALA A 48 6.04 -8.46 -9.78
N ASN A 49 7.13 -8.85 -9.13
CA ASN A 49 7.18 -10.11 -8.38
C ASN A 49 6.26 -10.08 -7.16
N THR A 50 6.08 -8.94 -6.48
CA THR A 50 5.12 -8.81 -5.37
C THR A 50 3.69 -9.05 -5.84
N LEU A 51 3.29 -8.43 -6.96
CA LEU A 51 1.96 -8.58 -7.54
C LEU A 51 1.72 -10.01 -8.02
N LEU A 52 2.69 -10.60 -8.74
CA LEU A 52 2.62 -11.98 -9.20
C LEU A 52 2.49 -12.97 -8.03
N SER A 53 3.30 -12.81 -6.99
CA SER A 53 3.23 -13.67 -5.79
C SER A 53 1.90 -13.54 -5.06
N ALA A 54 1.30 -12.35 -5.04
CA ALA A 54 -0.03 -12.14 -4.45
C ALA A 54 -1.19 -12.68 -5.32
N GLY A 55 -0.92 -13.05 -6.59
CA GLY A 55 -1.91 -13.55 -7.54
C GLY A 55 -2.46 -12.51 -8.53
N ALA A 56 -1.99 -11.26 -8.48
CA ALA A 56 -2.38 -10.21 -9.43
C ALA A 56 -1.54 -10.26 -10.72
N SER A 57 -1.99 -9.53 -11.75
CA SER A 57 -1.30 -9.42 -13.04
C SER A 57 -0.69 -8.02 -13.20
N PRO A 58 0.63 -7.85 -13.10
CA PRO A 58 1.27 -6.54 -13.25
C PRO A 58 1.50 -6.14 -14.72
N ALA A 59 1.37 -4.84 -15.02
CA ALA A 59 1.77 -4.28 -16.31
C ALA A 59 2.51 -2.93 -16.15
N MET A 60 3.80 -2.90 -16.50
CA MET A 60 4.69 -1.73 -16.35
C MET A 60 4.58 -0.74 -17.52
N ILE A 61 3.35 -0.39 -17.89
CA ILE A 61 3.05 0.44 -19.06
C ILE A 61 2.93 1.90 -18.65
N HIS A 62 3.86 2.71 -19.17
CA HIS A 62 4.03 4.12 -18.84
C HIS A 62 4.07 5.03 -20.07
N SER A 63 4.09 4.47 -21.28
CA SER A 63 4.08 5.25 -22.52
C SER A 63 2.76 5.99 -22.66
N ILE A 64 2.82 7.32 -22.84
CA ILE A 64 1.62 8.15 -23.03
C ILE A 64 0.77 7.70 -24.24
N LEU A 65 1.42 7.11 -25.25
CA LEU A 65 0.76 6.64 -26.47
C LEU A 65 -0.07 5.39 -26.24
N GLU A 66 0.27 4.59 -25.23
CA GLU A 66 -0.44 3.35 -24.89
C GLU A 66 -1.57 3.58 -23.88
N ILE A 67 -1.59 4.73 -23.19
CA ILE A 67 -2.59 5.03 -22.14
C ILE A 67 -4.04 4.94 -22.63
N PRO A 68 -4.42 5.52 -23.80
CA PRO A 68 -5.80 5.42 -24.29
C PRO A 68 -6.24 3.99 -24.56
N ASP A 69 -5.32 3.12 -24.96
CA ASP A 69 -5.61 1.75 -25.37
C ASP A 69 -5.50 0.77 -24.18
N PHE A 70 -4.64 1.05 -23.20
CA PHE A 70 -4.34 0.09 -22.12
C PHE A 70 -5.09 0.39 -20.83
N THR A 71 -5.05 1.63 -20.34
CA THR A 71 -5.62 2.00 -19.04
C THR A 71 -7.12 1.69 -18.90
N PRO A 72 -7.97 1.76 -19.96
CA PRO A 72 -9.36 1.34 -19.85
C PRO A 72 -9.58 -0.14 -19.47
N HIS A 73 -8.60 -1.01 -19.70
CA HIS A 73 -8.72 -2.45 -19.48
C HIS A 73 -8.16 -2.93 -18.13
N THR A 74 -7.51 -2.04 -17.36
CA THR A 74 -6.91 -2.41 -16.06
C THR A 74 -7.94 -2.37 -14.95
N GLN A 75 -7.75 -3.11 -13.86
CA GLN A 75 -8.64 -3.06 -12.70
C GLN A 75 -8.21 -1.99 -11.68
N SER A 76 -6.94 -1.60 -11.69
CA SER A 76 -6.40 -0.53 -10.86
C SER A 76 -5.12 0.05 -11.46
N LEU A 77 -4.75 1.24 -11.02
CA LEU A 77 -3.55 1.97 -11.44
C LEU A 77 -2.68 2.32 -10.23
N LEU A 78 -1.39 2.05 -10.33
CA LEU A 78 -0.36 2.52 -9.41
C LEU A 78 0.46 3.62 -10.11
N ILE A 79 0.56 4.79 -9.47
CA ILE A 79 1.49 5.86 -9.85
C ILE A 79 2.51 6.05 -8.74
N ASN A 80 3.79 5.88 -9.06
CA ASN A 80 4.90 6.14 -8.15
C ASN A 80 5.91 7.09 -8.80
N VAL A 81 6.27 8.16 -8.09
CA VAL A 81 7.10 9.26 -8.61
C VAL A 81 8.60 9.12 -8.30
N GLY A 82 9.05 7.94 -7.85
CA GLY A 82 10.40 7.69 -7.32
C GLY A 82 11.55 8.06 -8.25
N THR A 83 11.40 7.92 -9.56
CA THR A 83 12.36 8.36 -10.60
C THR A 83 11.66 9.27 -11.62
N LEU A 84 10.84 10.20 -11.13
CA LEU A 84 10.04 11.10 -11.97
C LEU A 84 10.90 11.91 -12.93
N THR A 85 10.46 11.99 -14.19
CA THR A 85 11.00 12.88 -15.21
C THR A 85 9.89 13.77 -15.79
N PRO A 86 10.22 14.92 -16.43
CA PRO A 86 9.23 15.76 -17.10
C PRO A 86 8.43 15.03 -18.18
N GLU A 87 8.99 13.99 -18.80
CA GLU A 87 8.36 13.22 -19.87
C GLU A 87 7.35 12.20 -19.33
N TRP A 88 7.56 11.68 -18.11
CA TRP A 88 6.67 10.70 -17.49
C TRP A 88 5.46 11.32 -16.81
N LEU A 89 5.58 12.56 -16.30
CA LEU A 89 4.49 13.24 -15.60
C LEU A 89 3.21 13.39 -16.47
N PRO A 90 3.29 13.77 -17.76
CA PRO A 90 2.12 13.77 -18.65
C PRO A 90 1.43 12.42 -18.76
N ALA A 91 2.19 11.31 -18.86
CA ALA A 91 1.63 9.97 -18.94
C ALA A 91 0.93 9.56 -17.63
N MET A 92 1.55 9.85 -16.48
CA MET A 92 0.95 9.64 -15.15
C MET A 92 -0.40 10.36 -15.03
N LYS A 93 -0.45 11.65 -15.38
CA LYS A 93 -1.68 12.45 -15.35
C LYS A 93 -2.74 11.94 -16.32
N ALA A 94 -2.33 11.55 -17.54
CA ALA A 94 -3.24 10.99 -18.53
C ALA A 94 -3.89 9.69 -18.02
N ALA A 95 -3.08 8.79 -17.45
CA ALA A 95 -3.56 7.53 -16.88
C ALA A 95 -4.51 7.75 -15.70
N ALA A 96 -4.15 8.62 -14.75
CA ALA A 96 -5.04 8.99 -13.63
C ALA A 96 -6.35 9.61 -14.13
N GLY A 97 -6.28 10.47 -15.16
CA GLY A 97 -7.47 11.04 -15.81
C GLY A 97 -8.37 9.97 -16.43
N VAL A 98 -7.81 8.94 -17.09
CA VAL A 98 -8.58 7.80 -17.60
C VAL A 98 -9.19 6.98 -16.46
N ALA A 99 -8.41 6.66 -15.43
CA ALA A 99 -8.87 5.89 -14.28
C ALA A 99 -10.08 6.56 -13.62
N ASN A 100 -10.01 7.87 -13.36
CA ASN A 100 -11.13 8.63 -12.79
C ASN A 100 -12.38 8.62 -13.67
N ARG A 101 -12.24 8.86 -14.98
CA ARG A 101 -13.40 8.86 -15.90
C ARG A 101 -14.11 7.51 -15.95
N LEU A 102 -13.38 6.42 -15.72
CA LEU A 102 -13.90 5.06 -15.73
C LEU A 102 -14.18 4.52 -14.31
N CYS A 103 -14.11 5.37 -13.29
CA CYS A 103 -14.29 5.00 -11.88
C CYS A 103 -13.39 3.82 -11.43
N LYS A 104 -12.19 3.72 -12.00
CA LYS A 104 -11.19 2.72 -11.58
C LYS A 104 -10.38 3.28 -10.42
N PRO A 105 -10.14 2.49 -9.37
CA PRO A 105 -9.32 2.95 -8.27
C PRO A 105 -7.87 3.16 -8.71
N TRP A 106 -7.19 4.11 -8.08
CA TRP A 106 -5.77 4.28 -8.30
C TRP A 106 -5.04 4.77 -7.04
N VAL A 107 -3.77 4.39 -6.94
CA VAL A 107 -2.93 4.61 -5.77
C VAL A 107 -1.75 5.49 -6.13
N LEU A 108 -1.52 6.51 -5.31
CA LEU A 108 -0.37 7.41 -5.40
C LEU A 108 0.68 7.06 -4.35
N ASP A 109 1.92 6.84 -4.81
CA ASP A 109 3.13 6.79 -4.00
C ASP A 109 3.96 8.05 -4.28
N PRO A 110 3.91 9.07 -3.40
CA PRO A 110 4.61 10.33 -3.56
C PRO A 110 6.09 10.19 -3.11
N ALA A 111 6.75 9.10 -3.50
CA ALA A 111 8.12 8.78 -3.14
C ALA A 111 9.09 9.98 -3.25
N ALA A 112 9.69 10.34 -2.13
CA ALA A 112 10.58 11.48 -1.95
C ALA A 112 9.98 12.83 -2.41
N VAL A 113 8.67 13.05 -2.21
CA VAL A 113 7.98 14.30 -2.57
C VAL A 113 8.64 15.55 -1.97
N GLY A 114 9.19 15.44 -0.76
CA GLY A 114 9.91 16.53 -0.08
C GLY A 114 11.31 16.81 -0.62
N ALA A 115 11.85 16.00 -1.54
CA ALA A 115 13.22 16.14 -2.01
C ALA A 115 13.43 17.29 -3.02
N SER A 116 12.37 17.72 -3.73
CA SER A 116 12.48 18.83 -4.68
C SER A 116 11.14 19.50 -4.98
N ARG A 117 11.19 20.78 -5.38
CA ARG A 117 10.00 21.53 -5.81
C ARG A 117 9.28 20.87 -7.00
N PHE A 118 10.04 20.22 -7.89
CA PHE A 118 9.49 19.52 -9.04
C PHE A 118 8.60 18.34 -8.60
N ARG A 119 9.09 17.49 -7.69
CA ARG A 119 8.32 16.37 -7.16
C ARG A 119 7.10 16.82 -6.37
N LEU A 120 7.28 17.82 -5.50
CA LEU A 120 6.19 18.39 -4.72
C LEU A 120 5.06 18.90 -5.63
N LYS A 121 5.39 19.73 -6.61
CA LYS A 121 4.41 20.26 -7.58
C LYS A 121 3.70 19.12 -8.31
N ALA A 122 4.44 18.14 -8.82
CA ALA A 122 3.87 17.00 -9.52
C ALA A 122 2.90 16.18 -8.64
N CYS A 123 3.26 15.93 -7.38
CA CYS A 123 2.41 15.18 -6.45
C CYS A 123 1.14 15.95 -6.10
N ILE A 124 1.23 17.27 -5.88
CA ILE A 124 0.04 18.11 -5.65
C ILE A 124 -0.93 18.01 -6.85
N GLU A 125 -0.41 18.16 -8.07
CA GLU A 125 -1.21 18.05 -9.30
C GLU A 125 -1.80 16.63 -9.48
N LEU A 126 -1.13 15.58 -9.01
CA LEU A 126 -1.67 14.21 -9.01
C LEU A 126 -2.74 14.02 -7.93
N VAL A 127 -2.59 14.62 -6.74
CA VAL A 127 -3.62 14.59 -5.69
C VAL A 127 -4.90 15.30 -6.13
N GLU A 128 -4.80 16.36 -6.92
CA GLU A 128 -5.96 17.03 -7.54
C GLU A 128 -6.75 16.09 -8.46
N LEU A 129 -6.09 15.07 -9.02
CA LEU A 129 -6.73 13.99 -9.77
C LEU A 129 -7.34 12.90 -8.87
N LYS A 130 -7.57 13.16 -7.58
CA LYS A 130 -8.40 12.32 -6.69
C LYS A 130 -8.00 10.83 -6.66
N PRO A 131 -6.76 10.50 -6.21
CA PRO A 131 -6.40 9.11 -5.94
C PRO A 131 -7.35 8.48 -4.92
N THR A 132 -7.58 7.17 -5.06
CA THR A 132 -8.32 6.39 -4.07
C THR A 132 -7.49 6.23 -2.80
N VAL A 133 -6.19 6.00 -2.95
CA VAL A 133 -5.26 5.85 -1.83
C VAL A 133 -3.99 6.65 -2.09
N ILE A 134 -3.48 7.33 -1.05
CA ILE A 134 -2.15 7.94 -1.03
C ILE A 134 -1.35 7.22 0.05
N ARG A 135 -0.21 6.65 -0.30
CA ARG A 135 0.66 5.97 0.67
C ARG A 135 2.07 6.53 0.61
N GLY A 136 2.60 6.95 1.76
CA GLY A 136 3.98 7.42 1.91
C GLY A 136 4.49 7.21 3.34
N ASN A 137 5.77 7.49 3.57
CA ASN A 137 6.29 7.58 4.93
C ASN A 137 5.87 8.90 5.62
N ALA A 138 6.14 9.03 6.91
CA ALA A 138 5.77 10.21 7.70
C ALA A 138 6.22 11.53 7.06
N SER A 139 7.48 11.62 6.63
CA SER A 139 8.03 12.84 6.03
C SER A 139 7.37 13.21 4.70
N GLU A 140 7.03 12.21 3.88
CA GLU A 140 6.37 12.40 2.58
C GLU A 140 4.93 12.89 2.77
N ILE A 141 4.19 12.27 3.70
CA ILE A 141 2.80 12.66 3.98
C ILE A 141 2.73 14.05 4.62
N ILE A 142 3.66 14.40 5.52
CA ILE A 142 3.74 15.75 6.09
C ILE A 142 4.03 16.79 5.00
N ALA A 143 5.05 16.55 4.16
CA ALA A 143 5.41 17.48 3.09
C ALA A 143 4.26 17.69 2.09
N LEU A 144 3.58 16.60 1.71
CA LEU A 144 2.44 16.65 0.79
C LEU A 144 1.22 17.34 1.43
N SER A 145 0.91 17.03 2.69
CA SER A 145 -0.20 17.67 3.42
C SER A 145 0.00 19.17 3.60
N LEU A 146 1.24 19.63 3.81
CA LEU A 146 1.56 21.05 3.97
C LEU A 146 1.70 21.78 2.62
N GLY A 147 1.78 21.04 1.50
CA GLY A 147 2.04 21.62 0.18
C GLY A 147 3.36 22.39 0.11
N SER A 148 4.32 22.09 0.98
CA SER A 148 5.58 22.81 1.07
C SER A 148 6.74 21.84 1.27
N LEU A 149 7.92 22.25 0.82
CA LEU A 149 9.15 21.58 1.22
C LEU A 149 9.32 21.89 2.71
N GLY A 150 8.83 21.00 3.57
CA GLY A 150 9.08 21.08 5.00
C GLY A 150 10.58 21.22 5.25
N SER A 151 10.97 21.81 6.38
CA SER A 151 12.38 21.84 6.77
C SER A 151 12.86 20.38 6.84
N MET A 152 13.63 19.95 5.84
CA MET A 152 14.47 18.75 5.96
C MET A 152 15.47 19.05 7.07
N LYS A 153 15.03 18.94 8.34
CA LYS A 153 15.91 18.38 9.35
C LYS A 153 16.33 17.05 8.71
N GLY A 154 17.65 16.92 8.46
CA GLY A 154 18.20 16.02 7.47
C GLY A 154 17.70 14.58 7.58
N ALA A 155 18.08 13.73 6.64
CA ALA A 155 17.75 12.30 6.60
C ALA A 155 18.01 11.51 7.91
N ASP A 156 18.57 12.16 8.96
CA ASP A 156 18.93 11.65 10.27
C ASP A 156 17.92 11.97 11.41
N SER A 157 16.90 12.83 11.22
CA SER A 157 15.79 12.96 12.20
C SER A 157 14.53 12.24 11.68
N LEU A 158 14.43 10.97 12.02
CA LEU A 158 13.33 10.09 11.61
C LEU A 158 12.04 10.56 12.32
N HIS A 159 11.04 11.00 11.54
CA HIS A 159 9.69 11.16 12.05
C HIS A 159 9.08 9.77 12.21
N GLU A 160 8.50 9.48 13.37
CA GLU A 160 7.72 8.27 13.56
C GLU A 160 6.41 8.39 12.78
N SER A 161 5.81 7.26 12.39
CA SER A 161 4.55 7.27 11.64
C SER A 161 3.40 7.93 12.43
N SER A 162 3.45 7.89 13.76
CA SER A 162 2.51 8.58 14.65
C SER A 162 2.54 10.10 14.49
N ASP A 163 3.70 10.68 14.17
CA ASP A 163 3.88 12.14 14.05
C ASP A 163 3.12 12.70 12.85
N ALA A 164 2.84 11.86 11.85
CA ALA A 164 2.15 12.24 10.62
C ALA A 164 0.64 11.96 10.65
N VAL A 165 0.06 11.44 11.74
CA VAL A 165 -1.37 11.06 11.79
C VAL A 165 -2.29 12.26 11.52
N GLU A 166 -2.02 13.42 12.11
CA GLU A 166 -2.84 14.62 11.88
C GLU A 166 -2.66 15.20 10.48
N ALA A 167 -1.44 15.12 9.92
CA ALA A 167 -1.18 15.46 8.52
C ALA A 167 -1.92 14.50 7.58
N ALA A 168 -1.91 13.20 7.88
CA ALA A 168 -2.62 12.19 7.11
C ALA A 168 -4.15 12.40 7.14
N LYS A 169 -4.72 12.70 8.32
CA LYS A 169 -6.14 13.05 8.44
C LYS A 169 -6.50 14.29 7.62
N SER A 170 -5.65 15.32 7.68
CA SER A 170 -5.85 16.56 6.94
C SER A 170 -5.80 16.34 5.43
N LEU A 171 -4.80 15.57 4.96
CA LEU A 171 -4.67 15.18 3.56
C LEU A 171 -5.83 14.30 3.09
N ALA A 172 -6.29 13.35 3.92
CA ALA A 172 -7.45 12.51 3.60
C ALA A 172 -8.71 13.36 3.42
N LYS A 173 -8.98 14.30 4.33
CA LYS A 173 -10.14 15.22 4.23
C LYS A 173 -10.09 16.11 2.99
N SER A 174 -8.93 16.66 2.63
CA SER A 174 -8.80 17.59 1.51
C SER A 174 -8.81 16.88 0.15
N SER A 175 -8.16 15.72 0.07
CA SER A 175 -8.10 14.93 -1.17
C SER A 175 -9.35 14.08 -1.38
N GLY A 176 -9.98 13.58 -0.32
CA GLY A 176 -11.00 12.52 -0.37
C GLY A 176 -10.41 11.12 -0.49
N ALA A 177 -9.08 10.99 -0.43
CA ALA A 177 -8.38 9.70 -0.49
C ALA A 177 -8.28 9.05 0.88
N ILE A 178 -8.08 7.73 0.89
CA ILE A 178 -7.50 7.04 2.04
C ILE A 178 -6.02 7.38 2.10
N VAL A 179 -5.51 7.73 3.28
CA VAL A 179 -4.08 8.02 3.48
C VAL A 179 -3.46 6.97 4.37
N ALA A 180 -2.37 6.36 3.88
CA ALA A 180 -1.56 5.41 4.63
C ALA A 180 -0.16 5.99 4.92
N VAL A 181 0.23 5.96 6.19
CA VAL A 181 1.54 6.39 6.67
C VAL A 181 2.33 5.17 7.10
N SER A 182 3.42 4.86 6.41
CA SER A 182 4.25 3.73 6.80
C SER A 182 5.26 4.04 7.90
N GLY A 183 5.54 3.05 8.75
CA GLY A 183 6.53 3.15 9.82
C GLY A 183 6.73 1.83 10.56
N SER A 184 7.04 1.92 11.86
CA SER A 184 7.05 0.75 12.76
C SER A 184 5.65 0.20 12.98
N VAL A 185 4.66 1.10 13.01
CA VAL A 185 3.23 0.83 12.84
C VAL A 185 2.78 1.58 11.60
N ASP A 186 2.12 0.89 10.68
CA ASP A 186 1.55 1.53 9.50
C ASP A 186 0.14 2.06 9.84
N PHE A 187 -0.06 3.37 9.80
CA PHE A 187 -1.36 4.00 10.07
C PHE A 187 -2.17 4.19 8.79
N VAL A 188 -3.48 3.97 8.85
CA VAL A 188 -4.41 4.22 7.74
C VAL A 188 -5.57 5.07 8.23
N THR A 189 -5.92 6.13 7.49
CA THR A 189 -7.03 7.03 7.81
C THR A 189 -7.85 7.44 6.58
N ASP A 190 -9.15 7.56 6.76
CA ASP A 190 -10.09 8.21 5.82
C ASP A 190 -10.34 9.69 6.19
N GLY A 191 -9.60 10.22 7.17
CA GLY A 191 -9.78 11.55 7.73
C GLY A 191 -10.71 11.58 8.96
N GLN A 192 -11.49 10.53 9.21
CA GLN A 192 -12.34 10.41 10.40
C GLN A 192 -11.83 9.32 11.33
N ARG A 193 -11.59 8.13 10.80
CA ARG A 193 -11.15 6.94 11.53
C ARG A 193 -9.67 6.72 11.32
N VAL A 194 -9.02 6.03 12.28
CA VAL A 194 -7.62 5.62 12.18
C VAL A 194 -7.49 4.16 12.60
N VAL A 195 -6.78 3.36 11.80
CA VAL A 195 -6.33 2.02 12.18
C VAL A 195 -4.81 1.92 12.06
N GLY A 196 -4.20 0.97 12.78
CA GLY A 196 -2.78 0.69 12.70
C GLY A 196 -2.54 -0.78 12.39
N ALA A 197 -1.76 -1.06 11.35
CA ALA A 197 -1.21 -2.37 11.06
C ALA A 197 0.17 -2.51 11.72
N HIS A 198 0.33 -3.56 12.53
CA HIS A 198 1.50 -3.75 13.40
C HIS A 198 2.45 -4.84 12.90
N ASN A 199 2.14 -5.46 11.76
CA ASN A 199 3.02 -6.46 11.17
C ASN A 199 4.19 -5.82 10.45
N GLY A 200 5.30 -6.55 10.36
CA GLY A 200 6.52 -6.12 9.67
C GLY A 200 7.74 -6.17 10.56
N LEU A 201 8.89 -5.77 10.02
CA LEU A 201 10.16 -5.82 10.75
C LEU A 201 11.21 -4.83 10.23
N PRO A 202 12.13 -4.36 11.07
CA PRO A 202 13.09 -3.31 10.71
C PRO A 202 13.98 -3.62 9.50
N MET A 203 14.37 -4.89 9.29
CA MET A 203 15.23 -5.29 8.16
C MET A 203 14.56 -5.05 6.78
N MET A 204 13.24 -4.92 6.70
CA MET A 204 12.55 -4.57 5.44
C MET A 204 12.96 -3.18 4.92
N GLN A 205 13.39 -2.27 5.80
CA GLN A 205 13.92 -0.96 5.42
C GLN A 205 15.29 -1.04 4.73
N LYS A 206 15.98 -2.20 4.83
CA LYS A 206 17.25 -2.47 4.15
C LYS A 206 17.04 -3.08 2.75
N ILE A 207 15.80 -3.30 2.33
CA ILE A 207 15.44 -3.76 0.99
C ILE A 207 14.95 -2.55 0.20
N THR A 208 15.67 -2.21 -0.87
CA THR A 208 15.22 -1.13 -1.77
C THR A 208 13.83 -1.43 -2.33
N ALA A 209 13.01 -0.38 -2.47
CA ALA A 209 11.65 -0.46 -3.00
C ALA A 209 10.66 -1.35 -2.22
N SER A 210 10.97 -1.80 -1.00
CA SER A 210 9.99 -2.52 -0.15
C SER A 210 8.73 -1.69 0.11
N GLY A 211 8.91 -0.37 0.31
CA GLY A 211 7.82 0.58 0.37
C GLY A 211 7.00 0.63 -0.92
N CYS A 212 7.63 0.67 -2.09
CA CYS A 212 6.91 0.72 -3.37
C CYS A 212 6.15 -0.58 -3.66
N ALA A 213 6.71 -1.71 -3.22
CA ALA A 213 6.11 -3.04 -3.34
C ALA A 213 4.79 -3.15 -2.56
N VAL A 214 4.75 -2.68 -1.31
CA VAL A 214 3.48 -2.67 -0.56
C VAL A 214 2.46 -1.70 -1.16
N THR A 215 2.90 -0.60 -1.77
CA THR A 215 1.98 0.28 -2.52
C THR A 215 1.32 -0.47 -3.69
N ALA A 216 2.07 -1.32 -4.40
CA ALA A 216 1.50 -2.16 -5.45
C ALA A 216 0.49 -3.18 -4.90
N LEU A 217 0.79 -3.80 -3.75
CA LEU A 217 -0.15 -4.70 -3.09
C LEU A 217 -1.44 -3.98 -2.68
N ILE A 218 -1.35 -2.75 -2.16
CA ILE A 218 -2.52 -1.89 -1.88
C ILE A 218 -3.33 -1.69 -3.16
N ALA A 219 -2.70 -1.34 -4.28
CA ALA A 219 -3.40 -1.15 -5.55
C ALA A 219 -4.16 -2.41 -6.01
N ALA A 220 -3.59 -3.60 -5.78
CA ALA A 220 -4.24 -4.87 -6.06
C ALA A 220 -5.42 -5.16 -5.11
N PHE A 221 -5.26 -4.93 -3.82
CA PHE A 221 -6.32 -5.15 -2.83
C PHE A 221 -7.52 -4.21 -3.07
N VAL A 222 -7.25 -2.94 -3.36
CA VAL A 222 -8.29 -1.95 -3.70
C VAL A 222 -8.97 -2.29 -5.03
N ALA A 223 -8.28 -2.97 -5.97
CA ALA A 223 -8.91 -3.45 -7.19
C ALA A 223 -10.00 -4.50 -6.95
N ILE A 224 -9.85 -5.32 -5.89
CA ILE A 224 -10.81 -6.37 -5.51
C ILE A 224 -12.04 -5.77 -4.84
N ASP A 225 -11.86 -4.78 -3.97
CA ASP A 225 -12.96 -4.11 -3.27
C ASP A 225 -12.77 -2.58 -3.23
N PRO A 226 -13.10 -1.89 -4.34
CA PRO A 226 -12.93 -0.43 -4.41
C PRO A 226 -13.81 0.32 -3.40
N ALA A 227 -14.93 -0.26 -2.98
CA ALA A 227 -15.87 0.36 -2.04
C ALA A 227 -15.33 0.38 -0.61
N HIS A 228 -14.48 -0.59 -0.25
CA HIS A 228 -13.85 -0.70 1.08
C HIS A 228 -12.34 -0.48 1.00
N ALA A 229 -11.91 0.55 0.26
CA ALA A 229 -10.50 0.88 0.07
C ALA A 229 -9.73 1.13 1.38
N PHE A 230 -10.41 1.60 2.44
CA PHE A 230 -9.83 1.77 3.77
C PHE A 230 -9.37 0.42 4.35
N GLU A 231 -10.29 -0.54 4.39
CA GLU A 231 -10.02 -1.90 4.87
C GLU A 231 -9.02 -2.63 3.97
N ALA A 232 -9.17 -2.49 2.64
CA ALA A 232 -8.27 -3.10 1.67
C ALA A 232 -6.82 -2.61 1.86
N THR A 233 -6.64 -1.31 2.12
CA THR A 233 -5.32 -0.71 2.40
C THR A 233 -4.71 -1.24 3.70
N ALA A 234 -5.48 -1.27 4.79
CA ALA A 234 -5.00 -1.78 6.08
C ALA A 234 -4.63 -3.26 6.02
N CYS A 235 -5.45 -4.08 5.35
CA CYS A 235 -5.17 -5.49 5.11
C CYS A 235 -3.90 -5.69 4.28
N ALA A 236 -3.71 -4.95 3.19
CA ALA A 236 -2.53 -5.07 2.34
C ALA A 236 -1.23 -4.76 3.11
N LEU A 237 -1.22 -3.71 3.95
CA LEU A 237 -0.07 -3.37 4.79
C LEU A 237 0.26 -4.50 5.78
N SER A 238 -0.75 -4.98 6.52
CA SER A 238 -0.57 -6.05 7.49
C SER A 238 -0.14 -7.37 6.86
N VAL A 239 -0.72 -7.75 5.72
CA VAL A 239 -0.33 -8.95 4.97
C VAL A 239 1.10 -8.87 4.46
N PHE A 240 1.53 -7.72 3.92
CA PHE A 240 2.90 -7.53 3.45
C PHE A 240 3.90 -7.60 4.61
N GLY A 241 3.58 -6.97 5.74
CA GLY A 241 4.37 -7.07 6.97
C GLY A 241 4.46 -8.51 7.48
N LEU A 242 3.35 -9.25 7.48
CA LEU A 242 3.29 -10.65 7.88
C LEU A 242 4.15 -11.55 6.99
N ALA A 243 4.09 -11.36 5.66
CA ALA A 243 4.97 -12.06 4.73
C ALA A 243 6.44 -11.77 5.03
N GLY A 244 6.77 -10.54 5.41
CA GLY A 244 8.11 -10.16 5.87
C GLY A 244 8.53 -10.93 7.12
N GLU A 245 7.67 -10.96 8.15
CA GLU A 245 7.92 -11.70 9.40
C GLU A 245 8.17 -13.18 9.15
N ILE A 246 7.38 -13.82 8.30
CA ILE A 246 7.55 -15.23 7.93
C ILE A 246 8.87 -15.42 7.17
N GLY A 247 9.15 -14.55 6.20
CA GLY A 247 10.38 -14.64 5.41
C GLY A 247 11.65 -14.46 6.25
N MET A 248 11.58 -13.66 7.32
CA MET A 248 12.71 -13.46 8.24
C MET A 248 13.12 -14.73 8.99
N CYS A 249 12.21 -15.68 9.20
CA CYS A 249 12.55 -16.96 9.82
C CYS A 249 13.55 -17.78 9.00
N LEU A 250 13.68 -17.50 7.70
CA LEU A 250 14.59 -18.18 6.77
C LEU A 250 15.74 -17.27 6.29
N ALA A 251 15.66 -15.97 6.55
CA ALA A 251 16.60 -14.98 6.02
C ALA A 251 17.86 -14.84 6.88
N ASN A 252 19.00 -14.67 6.21
CA ASN A 252 20.30 -14.38 6.82
C ASN A 252 20.75 -12.91 6.62
N GLY A 253 19.95 -12.11 5.91
CA GLY A 253 20.24 -10.72 5.58
C GLY A 253 19.21 -10.14 4.61
N PRO A 254 19.35 -8.87 4.20
CA PRO A 254 18.32 -8.17 3.42
C PRO A 254 18.06 -8.80 2.04
N ALA A 255 19.08 -9.35 1.39
CA ALA A 255 18.91 -10.00 0.09
C ALA A 255 18.11 -11.31 0.18
N SER A 256 18.42 -12.17 1.16
CA SER A 256 17.65 -13.39 1.41
C SER A 256 16.26 -13.08 1.97
N LEU A 257 16.12 -12.02 2.78
CA LEU A 257 14.81 -11.54 3.21
C LEU A 257 13.95 -11.07 2.04
N ARG A 258 14.52 -10.35 1.05
CA ARG A 258 13.77 -9.95 -0.15
C ARG A 258 13.20 -11.15 -0.89
N MET A 259 14.00 -12.20 -1.06
CA MET A 259 13.56 -13.45 -1.68
C MET A 259 12.45 -14.11 -0.85
N HIS A 260 12.71 -14.34 0.44
CA HIS A 260 11.75 -15.04 1.30
C HIS A 260 10.48 -14.25 1.59
N LEU A 261 10.49 -12.92 1.52
CA LEU A 261 9.30 -12.08 1.56
C LEU A 261 8.36 -12.41 0.38
N ILE A 262 8.91 -12.50 -0.83
CA ILE A 262 8.17 -12.82 -2.05
C ILE A 262 7.64 -14.25 -1.99
N ASP A 263 8.46 -15.20 -1.55
CA ASP A 263 8.06 -16.61 -1.39
C ASP A 263 6.97 -16.76 -0.33
N SER A 264 7.12 -16.08 0.82
CA SER A 264 6.16 -16.12 1.91
C SER A 264 4.83 -15.52 1.52
N LEU A 265 4.84 -14.42 0.75
CA LEU A 265 3.61 -13.80 0.24
C LEU A 265 2.83 -14.76 -0.66
N TYR A 266 3.52 -15.49 -1.54
CA TYR A 266 2.92 -16.52 -2.38
C TYR A 266 2.34 -17.68 -1.54
N GLY A 267 3.11 -18.12 -0.55
CA GLY A 267 2.81 -19.25 0.33
C GLY A 267 1.83 -18.98 1.46
N LEU A 268 1.28 -17.76 1.62
CA LEU A 268 0.30 -17.47 2.67
C LEU A 268 -0.93 -18.38 2.55
N ASP A 269 -1.28 -19.01 3.67
CA ASP A 269 -2.48 -19.82 3.87
C ASP A 269 -3.49 -19.11 4.80
N GLN A 270 -4.71 -19.64 4.85
CA GLN A 270 -5.82 -19.07 5.62
C GLN A 270 -5.54 -19.01 7.11
N GLU A 271 -5.01 -20.09 7.68
CA GLU A 271 -4.81 -20.23 9.12
C GLU A 271 -3.80 -19.18 9.60
N THR A 272 -2.66 -19.11 8.90
CA THR A 272 -1.59 -18.15 9.15
C THR A 272 -2.09 -16.71 9.07
N VAL A 273 -2.84 -16.36 8.02
CA VAL A 273 -3.35 -14.98 7.84
C VAL A 273 -4.38 -14.61 8.91
N VAL A 274 -5.33 -15.50 9.21
CA VAL A 274 -6.38 -15.24 10.19
C VAL A 274 -5.78 -15.05 11.60
N GLN A 275 -4.79 -15.85 11.96
CA GLN A 275 -4.17 -15.78 13.29
C GLN A 275 -3.19 -14.62 13.45
N ARG A 276 -2.43 -14.27 12.40
CA ARG A 276 -1.24 -13.39 12.54
C ARG A 276 -1.37 -11.98 11.99
N VAL A 277 -2.45 -11.65 11.29
CA VAL A 277 -2.78 -10.27 10.92
C VAL A 277 -3.08 -9.46 12.18
N LYS A 278 -2.34 -8.36 12.39
CA LYS A 278 -2.43 -7.50 13.56
C LYS A 278 -2.84 -6.08 13.14
N ILE A 279 -4.14 -5.80 13.22
CA ILE A 279 -4.70 -4.47 12.95
C ILE A 279 -5.50 -4.00 14.16
N THR A 280 -5.18 -2.80 14.68
CA THR A 280 -5.92 -2.18 15.78
C THR A 280 -6.67 -0.95 15.30
N SER A 281 -7.88 -0.72 15.82
CA SER A 281 -8.60 0.54 15.61
C SER A 281 -8.29 1.52 16.73
N PHE A 282 -8.07 2.78 16.38
CA PHE A 282 -7.91 3.87 17.33
C PHE A 282 -9.20 4.69 17.34
N SER A 283 -9.81 4.81 18.52
CA SER A 283 -11.00 5.64 18.77
C SER A 283 -10.67 7.12 18.75
#